data_AF-A0A8T3ZXN1-F1
#
_entry.id   AF-A0A8T3ZXN1-F1
#
_cell.length_a   1.000
_cell.length_b   1.000
_cell.length_c   1.000
_cell.angle_alpha   90.00
_cell.angle_beta   90.00
_cell.angle_gamma   90.00
#
_symmetry.space_group_name_H-M   'P 1'
#
loop_
_entity.id
_entity.type
_entity.pdbx_description
1 polymer ?
#
loop_
_entity_poly.entity_id
_entity_poly.type
_entity_poly.pdbx_seq_one_letter_code
_entity_poly.pdbx_strand_id
1 'polypeptide(L)'
;MEENVVEKEASAEAEKVARVKAKGIPAKRAIWFEYDRLPMPTTARWEYQDILKLVFPPVAQRAQYEIAGKLVLLLSRREEADGNVIAEWAKEEQIPNSTLRNLVIPKLIRVGILARERVAPTGLTEKDKRRPMILKLSTKFGDALKHIGEEWTSIVETWRVKRKSAKD
;
A
#
# COMPACT_ATOMS: atom_id res chain seq x y z
N MET A 1 -6.29 20.04 -48.96
CA MET A 1 -7.21 18.92 -48.64
C MET A 1 -6.50 17.72 -47.98
N GLU A 2 -5.23 17.85 -47.57
CA GLU A 2 -4.44 16.74 -47.01
C GLU A 2 -4.27 16.77 -45.48
N GLU A 3 -4.57 17.90 -44.81
CA GLU A 3 -4.48 18.04 -43.34
C GLU A 3 -5.48 17.17 -42.57
N ASN A 4 -6.63 16.86 -43.18
CA ASN A 4 -7.71 16.10 -42.53
C ASN A 4 -7.49 14.57 -42.48
N VAL A 5 -6.46 14.06 -43.17
CA VAL A 5 -6.16 12.62 -43.19
C VAL A 5 -5.20 12.25 -42.05
N VAL A 6 -4.23 13.12 -41.76
CA VAL A 6 -3.23 12.91 -40.69
C VAL A 6 -3.86 12.96 -39.31
N GLU A 7 -4.83 13.87 -39.07
CA GLU A 7 -5.56 13.93 -37.79
C GLU A 7 -6.46 12.71 -37.58
N LYS A 8 -7.03 12.14 -38.65
CA LYS A 8 -7.85 10.92 -38.57
C LYS A 8 -7.04 9.66 -38.32
N GLU A 9 -5.85 9.56 -38.92
CA GLU A 9 -4.94 8.44 -38.66
C GLU A 9 -4.36 8.49 -37.24
N ALA A 10 -3.99 9.67 -36.74
CA ALA A 10 -3.54 9.85 -35.35
C ALA A 10 -4.66 9.54 -34.33
N SER A 11 -5.90 9.94 -34.63
CA SER A 11 -7.07 9.62 -33.80
C SER A 11 -7.37 8.11 -33.81
N ALA A 12 -7.25 7.44 -34.96
CA ALA A 12 -7.49 6.00 -35.09
C ALA A 12 -6.39 5.16 -34.42
N GLU A 13 -5.15 5.65 -34.42
CA GLU A 13 -4.03 5.01 -33.74
C GLU A 13 -4.12 5.19 -32.21
N ALA A 14 -4.52 6.37 -31.74
CA ALA A 14 -4.83 6.62 -30.32
C ALA A 14 -6.00 5.75 -29.82
N GLU A 15 -7.02 5.51 -30.65
CA GLU A 15 -8.15 4.66 -30.32
C GLU A 15 -7.80 3.15 -30.37
N LYS A 16 -6.85 2.74 -31.21
CA LYS A 16 -6.26 1.39 -31.21
C LYS A 16 -5.41 1.11 -29.97
N VAL A 17 -4.64 2.09 -29.49
CA VAL A 17 -3.88 1.97 -28.22
C VAL A 17 -4.84 1.85 -27.02
N ALA A 18 -6.00 2.49 -27.07
CA ALA A 18 -7.04 2.37 -26.04
C ALA A 18 -7.75 1.00 -26.01
N ARG A 19 -7.58 0.15 -27.04
CA ARG A 19 -8.28 -1.14 -27.17
C ARG A 19 -7.49 -2.38 -26.73
N VAL A 20 -6.28 -2.23 -26.18
CA VAL A 20 -5.67 -3.35 -25.44
C VAL A 20 -6.22 -3.31 -24.02
N LYS A 21 -7.35 -4.00 -23.79
CA LYS A 21 -7.80 -4.36 -22.43
C LYS A 21 -6.79 -5.32 -21.82
N ALA A 22 -5.66 -4.79 -21.36
CA ALA A 22 -4.82 -5.48 -20.41
C ALA A 22 -5.66 -5.69 -19.14
N LYS A 23 -6.10 -6.93 -18.88
CA LYS A 23 -6.69 -7.37 -17.61
C LYS A 23 -5.64 -7.35 -16.47
N GLY A 24 -4.64 -6.48 -16.55
CA GLY A 24 -3.57 -6.32 -15.58
C GLY A 24 -3.68 -4.98 -14.87
N ILE A 25 -3.04 -4.87 -13.71
CA ILE A 25 -2.83 -3.58 -13.05
C ILE A 25 -2.02 -2.72 -14.05
N PRO A 26 -2.50 -1.53 -14.44
CA PRO A 26 -1.75 -0.65 -15.34
C PRO A 26 -0.32 -0.49 -14.83
N ALA A 27 0.70 -0.55 -15.70
CA ALA A 27 2.10 -0.49 -15.28
C ALA A 27 2.40 0.76 -14.40
N LYS A 28 1.79 1.91 -14.72
CA LYS A 28 1.84 3.15 -13.92
C LYS A 28 1.22 3.04 -12.51
N ARG A 29 0.49 1.96 -12.24
CA ARG A 29 -0.18 1.63 -10.97
C ARG A 29 0.42 0.40 -10.29
N ALA A 30 1.37 -0.28 -10.93
CA ALA A 30 2.25 -1.20 -10.23
C ALA A 30 3.10 -0.39 -9.25
N ILE A 31 3.55 -1.03 -8.16
CA ILE A 31 4.22 -0.44 -7.00
C ILE A 31 5.00 0.83 -7.36
N TRP A 32 4.76 1.95 -6.66
CA TRP A 32 5.42 3.23 -6.92
C TRP A 32 6.88 3.17 -6.46
N PHE A 33 7.72 2.50 -7.26
CA PHE A 33 9.16 2.62 -7.22
C PHE A 33 9.60 3.26 -8.53
N GLU A 34 10.11 4.48 -8.45
CA GLU A 34 10.86 5.07 -9.55
C GLU A 34 12.20 4.33 -9.61
N TYR A 35 12.36 3.39 -10.54
CA TYR A 35 13.52 2.48 -10.58
C TYR A 35 14.84 3.14 -10.95
N ASP A 36 14.80 4.36 -11.50
CA ASP A 36 16.00 5.06 -11.95
C ASP A 36 16.88 5.50 -10.76
N ARG A 37 16.27 5.78 -9.61
CA ARG A 37 16.96 6.15 -8.37
C ARG A 37 16.16 5.71 -7.17
N LEU A 38 16.84 5.14 -6.18
CA LEU A 38 16.22 5.00 -4.86
C LEU A 38 15.79 6.40 -4.38
N PRO A 39 14.56 6.56 -3.87
CA PRO A 39 14.07 7.87 -3.44
C PRO A 39 14.90 8.47 -2.31
N MET A 40 15.63 7.64 -1.56
CA MET A 40 16.63 8.04 -0.57
C MET A 40 17.80 7.05 -0.52
N PRO A 41 18.99 7.48 -0.05
CA PRO A 41 20.12 6.59 0.21
C PRO A 41 19.73 5.45 1.15
N THR A 42 20.34 4.27 0.98
CA THR A 42 20.09 3.11 1.87
C THR A 42 20.52 3.35 3.32
N THR A 43 21.40 4.33 3.55
CA THR A 43 21.84 4.75 4.89
C THR A 43 20.89 5.75 5.56
N ALA A 44 19.98 6.36 4.81
CA ALA A 44 19.06 7.35 5.34
C ALA A 44 17.90 6.66 6.07
N ARG A 45 17.55 7.17 7.26
CA ARG A 45 16.35 6.73 7.98
C ARG A 45 15.11 7.33 7.30
N TRP A 46 14.14 6.48 7.00
CA TRP A 46 12.85 6.90 6.48
C TRP A 46 11.90 7.23 7.63
N GLU A 47 11.09 8.28 7.45
CA GLU A 47 9.97 8.55 8.33
C GLU A 47 8.75 7.72 7.94
N TYR A 48 7.81 7.52 8.88
CA TYR A 48 6.59 6.74 8.60
C TYR A 48 5.79 7.30 7.42
N GLN A 49 5.85 8.61 7.21
CA GLN A 49 5.21 9.33 6.10
C GLN A 49 5.76 8.85 4.75
N ASP A 50 7.07 8.64 4.64
CA ASP A 50 7.71 8.20 3.40
C ASP A 50 7.30 6.77 3.05
N ILE A 51 7.20 5.90 4.06
CA ILE A 51 6.68 4.55 3.89
C ILE A 51 5.22 4.58 3.41
N LEU A 52 4.40 5.47 3.98
CA LEU A 52 3.00 5.62 3.57
C LEU A 52 2.85 6.16 2.14
N LYS A 53 3.80 6.92 1.60
CA LYS A 53 3.76 7.35 0.19
C LYS A 53 3.86 6.16 -0.77
N LEU A 54 4.58 5.11 -0.40
CA LEU A 54 4.65 3.87 -1.20
C LEU A 54 3.32 3.13 -1.23
N VAL A 55 2.58 3.15 -0.11
CA VAL A 55 1.29 2.46 0.01
C VAL A 55 0.17 3.32 -0.58
N PHE A 56 0.17 4.62 -0.32
CA PHE A 56 -0.80 5.61 -0.78
C PHE A 56 -0.05 6.76 -1.49
N PRO A 57 0.26 6.61 -2.79
CA PRO A 57 0.93 7.67 -3.54
C PRO A 57 0.10 8.97 -3.50
N PRO A 58 0.61 10.08 -2.95
CA PRO A 58 -0.17 11.31 -2.77
C PRO A 58 -0.70 11.89 -4.09
N VAL A 59 0.00 11.65 -5.20
CA VAL A 59 -0.40 12.08 -6.56
C VAL A 59 -1.76 11.49 -6.97
N ALA A 60 -2.09 10.28 -6.51
CA ALA A 60 -3.31 9.58 -6.89
C ALA A 60 -4.30 9.37 -5.73
N GLN A 61 -3.80 9.34 -4.48
CA GLN A 61 -4.55 8.92 -3.29
C GLN A 61 -4.30 9.87 -2.11
N ARG A 62 -4.35 11.20 -2.36
CA ARG A 62 -4.06 12.22 -1.34
C ARG A 62 -4.88 12.09 -0.06
N ALA A 63 -6.21 11.97 -0.18
CA ALA A 63 -7.09 11.87 0.99
C ALA A 63 -6.80 10.60 1.81
N GLN A 64 -6.56 9.47 1.15
CA GLN A 64 -6.22 8.22 1.82
C GLN A 64 -4.84 8.29 2.49
N TYR A 65 -3.86 8.94 1.86
CA TYR A 65 -2.54 9.18 2.42
C TYR A 65 -2.62 10.02 3.71
N GLU A 66 -3.36 11.13 3.68
CA GLU A 66 -3.54 12.00 4.84
C GLU A 66 -4.24 11.26 5.99
N ILE A 67 -5.32 10.52 5.71
CA ILE A 67 -6.03 9.71 6.71
C ILE A 67 -5.13 8.61 7.28
N ALA A 68 -4.35 7.93 6.43
CA ALA A 68 -3.41 6.88 6.87
C ALA A 68 -2.34 7.46 7.81
N GLY A 69 -1.79 8.64 7.48
CA GLY A 69 -0.82 9.32 8.33
C GLY A 69 -1.38 9.65 9.71
N LYS A 70 -2.59 10.22 9.77
CA LYS A 70 -3.27 10.52 11.04
C LYS A 70 -3.55 9.25 11.85
N LEU A 71 -3.99 8.16 11.21
CA LEU A 71 -4.27 6.89 11.88
C LEU A 71 -3.00 6.24 12.45
N VAL A 72 -1.89 6.22 11.70
CA VAL A 72 -0.61 5.71 12.18
C VAL A 72 -0.12 6.54 13.37
N LEU A 73 -0.26 7.87 13.30
CA LEU A 73 0.10 8.75 14.41
C LEU A 73 -0.74 8.49 15.66
N LEU A 74 -2.06 8.30 15.52
CA LEU A 74 -2.93 7.90 16.63
C LEU A 74 -2.41 6.62 17.31
N LEU A 75 -2.16 5.57 16.52
CA LEU A 75 -1.73 4.28 17.04
C LEU A 75 -0.32 4.31 17.61
N SER A 76 0.57 5.16 17.09
CA SER A 76 1.90 5.36 17.69
C SER A 76 1.84 5.94 19.10
N ARG A 77 0.75 6.65 19.43
CA ARG A 77 0.55 7.29 20.75
C ARG A 77 -0.26 6.42 21.72
N ARG A 78 -1.15 5.57 21.21
CA ARG A 78 -2.08 4.75 22.00
C ARG A 78 -1.75 3.26 22.05
N GLU A 79 -0.74 2.82 21.30
CA GLU A 79 -0.34 1.42 21.06
C GLU A 79 -1.41 0.59 20.31
N GLU A 80 -2.65 0.63 20.78
CA GLU A 80 -3.80 -0.01 20.18
C GLU A 80 -5.07 0.87 20.22
N ALA A 81 -6.02 0.58 19.34
CA ALA A 81 -7.32 1.23 19.34
C ALA A 81 -8.43 0.25 18.93
N ASP A 82 -9.53 0.26 19.68
CA ASP A 82 -10.71 -0.52 19.37
C ASP A 82 -11.64 0.20 18.37
N GLY A 83 -12.73 -0.48 18.00
CA GLY A 83 -13.71 0.05 17.06
C GLY A 83 -14.47 1.31 17.54
N ASN A 84 -14.56 1.54 18.85
CA ASN A 84 -15.23 2.71 19.44
C ASN A 84 -14.28 3.91 19.46
N VAL A 85 -13.06 3.71 19.95
CA VAL A 85 -11.99 4.73 19.95
C VAL A 85 -11.75 5.24 18.54
N ILE A 86 -11.69 4.35 17.54
CA ILE A 86 -11.52 4.74 16.13
C ILE A 86 -12.74 5.52 15.61
N ALA A 87 -13.96 5.17 16.05
CA ALA A 87 -15.16 5.87 15.62
C ALA A 87 -15.25 7.29 16.20
N GLU A 88 -14.88 7.46 17.47
CA GLU A 88 -14.82 8.75 18.15
C GLU A 88 -13.75 9.65 17.53
N TRP A 89 -12.51 9.14 17.44
CA TRP A 89 -11.40 9.83 16.78
C TRP A 89 -11.73 10.24 15.33
N ALA A 90 -12.37 9.36 14.57
CA ALA A 90 -12.75 9.68 13.19
C ALA A 90 -13.78 10.82 13.12
N LYS A 91 -14.68 10.93 14.11
CA LYS A 91 -15.62 12.06 14.18
C LYS A 91 -14.89 13.36 14.54
N GLU A 92 -14.00 13.32 15.53
CA GLU A 92 -13.19 14.48 15.97
C GLU A 92 -12.34 15.04 14.82
N GLU A 93 -11.67 14.16 14.08
CA GLU A 93 -10.82 14.51 12.94
C GLU A 93 -11.59 14.75 11.63
N GLN A 94 -12.93 14.69 11.67
CA GLN A 94 -13.83 14.84 10.51
C GLN A 94 -13.50 13.89 9.34
N ILE A 95 -13.07 12.67 9.67
CA ILE A 95 -12.67 11.67 8.68
C ILE A 95 -13.90 10.91 8.15
N PRO A 96 -14.10 10.84 6.82
CA PRO A 96 -15.20 10.06 6.25
C PRO A 96 -15.07 8.58 6.61
N ASN A 97 -16.06 8.06 7.32
CA ASN A 97 -16.08 6.67 7.80
C ASN A 97 -15.98 5.65 6.65
N SER A 98 -16.59 5.97 5.49
CA SER A 98 -16.50 5.16 4.27
C SER A 98 -15.05 5.04 3.77
N THR A 99 -14.29 6.12 3.79
CA THR A 99 -12.88 6.13 3.35
C THR A 99 -12.00 5.39 4.36
N LEU A 100 -12.18 5.67 5.65
CA LEU A 100 -11.38 5.06 6.72
C LEU A 100 -11.60 3.54 6.79
N ARG A 101 -12.85 3.08 6.90
CA ARG A 101 -13.17 1.66 7.14
C ARG A 101 -13.13 0.80 5.88
N ASN A 102 -13.42 1.35 4.71
CA ASN A 102 -13.48 0.54 3.48
C ASN A 102 -12.19 0.60 2.67
N LEU A 103 -11.43 1.70 2.74
CA LEU A 103 -10.25 1.90 1.89
C LEU A 103 -8.95 1.87 2.70
N VAL A 104 -8.82 2.72 3.73
CA VAL A 104 -7.54 2.92 4.42
C VAL A 104 -7.20 1.74 5.33
N ILE A 105 -8.05 1.44 6.32
CA ILE A 105 -7.80 0.35 7.28
C ILE A 105 -7.58 -1.00 6.56
N PRO A 106 -8.46 -1.43 5.62
CA PRO A 106 -8.27 -2.72 4.96
C PRO A 106 -6.97 -2.79 4.15
N LYS A 107 -6.55 -1.70 3.52
CA LYS A 107 -5.31 -1.67 2.75
C LYS A 107 -4.09 -1.73 3.66
N LEU A 108 -4.08 -0.97 4.76
CA LEU A 108 -3.01 -1.00 5.76
C LEU A 108 -2.87 -2.39 6.42
N ILE A 109 -3.98 -3.07 6.69
CA ILE A 109 -3.97 -4.46 7.17
C ILE A 109 -3.41 -5.39 6.09
N ARG A 110 -3.88 -5.26 4.84
CA ARG A 110 -3.45 -6.12 3.73
C ARG A 110 -1.95 -6.07 3.48
N VAL A 111 -1.34 -4.88 3.56
CA VAL A 111 0.10 -4.73 3.39
C VAL A 111 0.88 -5.07 4.66
N GLY A 112 0.22 -5.27 5.81
CA GLY A 112 0.88 -5.64 7.06
C GLY A 112 1.49 -4.46 7.83
N ILE A 113 1.04 -3.22 7.57
CA ILE A 113 1.36 -2.07 8.43
C ILE A 113 0.51 -2.11 9.71
N LEU A 114 -0.73 -2.57 9.60
CA LEU A 114 -1.63 -2.77 10.74
C LEU A 114 -1.93 -4.25 10.96
N ALA A 115 -2.02 -4.64 12.23
CA ALA A 115 -2.59 -5.91 12.64
C ALA A 115 -3.99 -5.71 13.20
N ARG A 116 -4.86 -6.67 12.93
CA ARG A 116 -6.20 -6.72 13.48
C ARG A 116 -6.34 -7.96 14.35
N GLU A 117 -6.66 -7.75 15.62
CA GLU A 117 -6.92 -8.82 16.57
C GLU A 117 -8.40 -8.80 16.98
N ARG A 118 -8.93 -10.00 17.25
CA ARG A 118 -10.28 -10.18 17.78
C ARG A 118 -10.11 -10.70 19.20
N VAL A 119 -10.61 -9.95 20.17
CA VAL A 119 -10.65 -10.43 21.56
C VAL A 119 -11.70 -11.54 21.64
N ALA A 120 -11.32 -12.68 22.22
CA ALA A 120 -12.26 -13.77 22.49
C ALA A 120 -13.22 -13.34 23.61
N PRO A 121 -14.54 -13.53 23.45
CA PRO A 121 -15.46 -13.19 24.51
C PRO A 121 -15.25 -14.11 25.71
N THR A 122 -15.33 -13.55 26.92
CA THR A 122 -15.29 -14.31 28.18
C THR A 122 -16.57 -15.12 28.42
N GLY A 123 -17.56 -15.01 27.52
CA GLY A 123 -18.74 -15.89 27.45
C GLY A 123 -19.85 -15.54 28.43
N LEU A 124 -19.83 -14.35 29.04
CA LEU A 124 -20.68 -14.02 30.18
C LEU A 124 -21.92 -13.16 29.84
N THR A 125 -22.01 -12.53 28.66
CA THR A 125 -23.18 -11.68 28.32
C THR A 125 -23.60 -11.69 26.85
N GLU A 126 -24.89 -11.48 26.54
CA GLU A 126 -25.38 -11.33 25.15
C GLU A 126 -24.73 -10.16 24.38
N LYS A 127 -24.16 -9.18 25.09
CA LYS A 127 -23.40 -8.05 24.49
C LYS A 127 -22.05 -8.48 23.91
N ASP A 128 -21.55 -9.67 24.27
CA ASP A 128 -20.32 -10.28 23.72
C ASP A 128 -20.47 -10.78 22.28
N LYS A 129 -21.69 -10.78 21.71
CA LYS A 129 -21.93 -11.20 20.32
C LYS A 129 -21.19 -10.33 19.30
N ARG A 130 -20.81 -9.09 19.64
CA ARG A 130 -20.00 -8.21 18.80
C ARG A 130 -18.54 -8.24 19.25
N ARG A 131 -17.75 -9.12 18.63
CA ARG A 131 -16.29 -9.23 18.87
C ARG A 131 -15.63 -7.86 18.69
N PRO A 132 -15.09 -7.23 19.75
CA PRO A 132 -14.40 -5.97 19.60
C PRO A 132 -13.14 -6.20 18.76
N MET A 133 -12.99 -5.36 17.76
CA MET A 133 -11.85 -5.37 16.85
C MET A 133 -10.80 -4.42 17.41
N ILE A 134 -9.61 -4.94 17.71
CA ILE A 134 -8.46 -4.15 18.14
C ILE A 134 -7.54 -3.98 16.93
N LEU A 135 -7.11 -2.74 16.69
CA LEU A 135 -6.09 -2.38 15.71
C LEU A 135 -4.81 -1.94 16.40
N LYS A 136 -3.68 -2.42 15.89
CA LYS A 136 -2.34 -2.04 16.35
C LYS A 136 -1.35 -1.97 15.19
N LEU A 137 -0.23 -1.28 15.40
CA LEU A 137 0.87 -1.25 14.43
C LEU A 137 1.52 -2.64 14.32
N SER A 138 2.05 -2.97 13.13
CA SER A 138 2.66 -4.27 12.85
C SER A 138 4.00 -4.11 12.13
N THR A 139 4.94 -5.01 12.43
CA THR A 139 6.24 -5.10 11.76
C THR A 139 6.19 -5.88 10.44
N LYS A 140 5.07 -6.57 10.16
CA LYS A 140 4.95 -7.54 9.05
C LYS A 140 5.27 -6.94 7.68
N PHE A 141 4.93 -5.66 7.46
CA PHE A 141 5.30 -4.96 6.23
C PHE A 141 6.81 -4.90 6.03
N GLY A 142 7.56 -4.53 7.07
CA GLY A 142 9.02 -4.46 7.04
C GLY A 142 9.65 -5.83 6.89
N ASP A 143 9.17 -6.81 7.67
CA ASP A 143 9.66 -8.19 7.63
C ASP A 143 9.49 -8.80 6.22
N ALA A 144 8.32 -8.58 5.60
CA ALA A 144 8.04 -9.06 4.24
C ALA A 144 8.95 -8.41 3.19
N LEU A 145 9.12 -7.08 3.23
CA LEU A 145 9.97 -6.39 2.24
C LEU A 145 11.44 -6.75 2.39
N LYS A 146 11.93 -6.91 3.64
CA LYS A 146 13.29 -7.37 3.91
C LYS A 146 13.52 -8.75 3.30
N HIS A 147 12.63 -9.70 3.58
CA HIS A 147 12.74 -11.05 3.06
C HIS A 147 12.67 -11.09 1.51
N ILE A 148 11.76 -10.33 0.89
CA ILE A 148 11.68 -10.22 -0.57
C ILE A 148 13.00 -9.70 -1.17
N GLY A 149 13.61 -8.69 -0.56
CA GLY A 149 14.87 -8.11 -1.02
C GLY A 149 16.04 -9.10 -0.91
N GLU A 150 16.13 -9.82 0.21
CA GLU A 150 17.15 -10.85 0.45
C GLU A 150 17.03 -11.99 -0.57
N GLU A 151 15.82 -12.52 -0.76
CA GLU A 151 15.57 -13.63 -1.70
C GLU A 151 15.88 -13.23 -3.15
N TRP A 152 15.46 -12.04 -3.59
CA TRP A 152 15.75 -11.57 -4.94
C TRP A 152 17.27 -11.44 -5.18
N THR A 153 18.00 -10.94 -4.19
CA THR A 153 19.46 -10.83 -4.26
C THR A 153 20.11 -12.20 -4.42
N SER A 154 19.72 -13.16 -3.58
CA SER A 154 20.20 -14.55 -3.63
C SER A 154 19.94 -15.22 -5.00
N ILE A 155 18.73 -15.03 -5.56
CA ILE A 155 18.37 -15.56 -6.88
C ILE A 155 19.28 -14.99 -7.98
N VAL A 156 19.49 -13.67 -7.98
CA VAL A 156 20.32 -12.99 -8.99
C VAL A 156 21.79 -13.43 -8.89
N GLU A 157 22.32 -13.57 -7.68
CA GLU A 157 23.69 -14.06 -7.45
C GLU A 157 23.86 -15.48 -7.96
N THR A 158 22.91 -16.36 -7.66
CA THR A 158 22.88 -17.74 -8.15
C THR A 158 22.94 -17.79 -9.68
N TRP A 159 22.17 -16.94 -10.37
CA TRP A 159 22.20 -16.86 -11.84
C TRP A 159 23.53 -16.30 -12.38
N ARG A 160 24.20 -15.40 -11.64
CA ARG A 160 25.53 -14.89 -12.03
C ARG A 160 26.59 -15.98 -11.92
N VAL A 161 26.56 -16.77 -10.84
CA VAL A 161 27.49 -17.89 -10.65
C VAL A 161 27.32 -18.94 -11.74
N LYS A 162 26.08 -19.38 -12.01
CA LYS A 162 25.79 -20.37 -13.07
C LYS A 162 26.26 -19.92 -14.47
N ARG A 163 26.17 -18.62 -14.77
CA ARG A 163 26.64 -18.07 -16.05
C ARG A 163 28.17 -18.00 -16.16
N LYS A 164 28.87 -17.86 -15.04
CA LYS A 164 30.34 -17.92 -15.02
C LYS A 164 30.82 -19.36 -15.21
N SER A 165 30.24 -20.30 -14.46
CA SER A 165 30.60 -21.73 -14.56
C SER A 165 30.24 -22.40 -15.89
N ALA A 166 29.34 -21.81 -16.68
CA ALA A 166 28.99 -22.30 -18.02
C ALA A 166 29.88 -21.72 -19.14
N LYS A 167 30.79 -20.79 -18.81
CA LYS A 167 31.75 -20.19 -19.73
C LYS A 167 33.17 -20.77 -19.57
N ASP A 168 33.39 -21.55 -18.53
CA ASP A 168 34.59 -22.36 -18.29
C ASP A 168 34.34 -23.79 -18.77
#